data_AF-A0A934FW88-F1
#
_entry.id   AF-A0A934FW88-F1
#
_cell.length_a   1.000
_cell.length_b   1.000
_cell.length_c   1.000
_cell.angle_alpha   90.00
_cell.angle_beta   90.00
_cell.angle_gamma   90.00
#
_symmetry.space_group_name_H-M   'P 1'
#
loop_
_entity.id
_entity.type
_entity.pdbx_description
1 polymer ?
#
loop_
_entity_poly.entity_id
_entity_poly.type
_entity_poly.pdbx_seq_one_letter_code
_entity_poly.pdbx_strand_id
1 'polypeptide(L)'
;MQDPGRIHAPSTVREGGSITIEVRTGADSVFVSILGRSRVRVPVRNGVAEYRLPPAVQGGTVIFISDCQLPEPASTAVTVVGNP
;
A
#
# COMPACT_ATOMS: atom_id res chain seq x y z
N MET A 1 1.26 -20.20 -16.64
CA MET A 1 1.13 -20.24 -15.17
C MET A 1 0.92 -18.80 -14.72
N GLN A 2 -0.30 -18.43 -14.33
CA GLN A 2 -0.66 -17.05 -13.99
C GLN A 2 -0.15 -16.74 -12.58
N ASP A 3 0.58 -15.64 -12.44
CA ASP A 3 1.23 -15.18 -11.21
C ASP A 3 0.18 -14.90 -10.12
N PRO A 4 0.10 -15.69 -9.02
CA PRO A 4 -1.02 -15.67 -8.08
C PRO A 4 -1.01 -14.48 -7.11
N GLY A 5 -0.18 -13.46 -7.32
CA GLY A 5 -0.08 -12.37 -6.36
C GLY A 5 0.57 -11.15 -6.94
N ARG A 6 -0.22 -10.19 -7.44
CA ARG A 6 0.36 -8.90 -7.76
C ARG A 6 -0.54 -7.75 -7.34
N ILE A 7 -0.37 -7.37 -6.08
CA ILE A 7 -0.64 -6.01 -5.63
C ILE A 7 0.35 -5.11 -6.36
N HIS A 8 -0.14 -4.09 -7.05
CA HIS A 8 0.68 -3.05 -7.66
C HIS A 8 0.46 -1.73 -6.94
N ALA A 9 1.56 -1.10 -6.56
CA ALA A 9 1.57 0.24 -5.98
C ALA A 9 2.77 1.01 -6.56
N PRO A 10 2.74 2.35 -6.57
CA PRO A 10 3.92 3.13 -6.93
C PRO A 10 5.07 2.81 -5.97
N SER A 11 6.32 2.94 -6.44
CA SER A 11 7.49 2.77 -5.57
C SER A 11 7.66 3.92 -4.58
N THR A 12 7.12 5.10 -4.91
CA THR A 12 7.22 6.30 -4.09
C THR A 12 5.91 7.08 -4.05
N VAL A 13 5.72 7.85 -2.98
CA VAL A 13 4.59 8.77 -2.81
C VAL A 13 5.07 10.03 -2.09
N ARG A 14 4.57 11.21 -2.46
CA ARG A 14 4.92 12.45 -1.76
C ARG A 14 4.21 12.54 -0.41
N GLU A 15 4.82 13.22 0.55
CA GLU A 15 4.17 13.61 1.80
C GLU A 15 2.78 14.24 1.55
N GLY A 16 1.77 13.79 2.30
CA GLY A 16 0.38 14.24 2.15
C GLY A 16 -0.33 13.74 0.88
N GLY A 17 0.36 12.96 0.03
CA GLY A 17 -0.17 12.36 -1.18
C GLY A 17 -1.09 11.16 -0.93
N SER A 18 -1.48 10.52 -2.03
CA SER A 18 -2.29 9.30 -2.03
C SER A 18 -1.58 8.20 -2.80
N ILE A 19 -1.75 6.97 -2.34
CA ILE A 19 -1.29 5.75 -2.98
C ILE A 19 -2.49 5.09 -3.65
N THR A 20 -2.39 4.86 -4.96
CA THR A 20 -3.32 4.00 -5.69
C THR A 20 -2.73 2.58 -5.71
N ILE A 21 -3.54 1.61 -5.30
CA ILE A 21 -3.15 0.22 -5.11
C ILE A 21 -4.03 -0.64 -6.01
N GLU A 22 -3.47 -1.24 -7.06
CA GLU A 22 -4.21 -2.19 -7.89
C GLU A 22 -4.10 -3.59 -7.28
N VAL A 23 -5.22 -4.29 -7.20
CA VAL A 23 -5.36 -5.59 -6.55
C VAL A 23 -5.97 -6.57 -7.55
N ARG A 24 -5.17 -7.55 -7.98
CA ARG A 24 -5.55 -8.53 -9.01
C ARG A 24 -6.09 -9.85 -8.45
N THR A 25 -6.01 -10.05 -7.13
CA THR A 25 -6.31 -11.31 -6.43
C THR A 25 -7.79 -11.46 -6.06
N GLY A 26 -8.66 -10.52 -6.44
CA GLY A 26 -10.07 -10.52 -6.05
C GLY A 26 -10.30 -10.25 -4.56
N ALA A 27 -9.26 -9.81 -3.83
CA ALA A 27 -9.37 -9.41 -2.43
C ALA A 27 -10.32 -8.21 -2.28
N ASP A 28 -11.13 -8.24 -1.21
CA ASP A 28 -12.09 -7.18 -0.87
C ASP A 28 -11.43 -5.97 -0.20
N SER A 29 -10.16 -6.13 0.20
CA SER A 29 -9.42 -5.16 0.99
C SER A 29 -7.92 -5.46 0.97
N VAL A 30 -7.14 -4.43 1.31
CA VAL A 30 -5.70 -4.52 1.58
C VAL A 30 -5.40 -3.91 2.94
N PHE A 31 -4.29 -4.32 3.54
CA PHE A 31 -3.72 -3.69 4.72
C PHE A 31 -2.57 -2.80 4.31
N VAL A 32 -2.65 -1.54 4.73
CA VAL A 32 -1.58 -0.56 4.61
C VAL A 32 -0.96 -0.35 5.99
N SER A 33 0.33 -0.66 6.12
CA SER A 33 1.05 -0.62 7.39
C SER A 33 2.18 0.40 7.33
N ILE A 34 2.21 1.28 8.32
CA ILE A 34 3.30 2.23 8.56
C ILE A 34 4.03 1.74 9.80
N LEU A 35 5.28 1.30 9.64
CA LEU A 35 6.04 0.66 10.70
C LEU A 35 6.12 1.56 11.95
N GLY A 36 5.80 0.99 13.11
CA GLY A 36 5.84 1.72 14.39
C GLY A 36 4.74 2.77 14.58
N ARG A 37 3.77 2.89 13.66
CA ARG A 37 2.70 3.89 13.76
C ARG A 37 1.29 3.32 13.66
N SER A 38 0.97 2.66 12.56
CA SER A 38 -0.40 2.24 12.30
C SER A 38 -0.50 1.13 11.27
N ARG A 39 -1.58 0.37 11.35
CA ARG A 39 -2.01 -0.57 10.31
C ARG A 39 -3.48 -0.32 10.03
N VAL A 40 -3.82 -0.08 8.77
CA VAL A 40 -5.16 0.32 8.33
C VAL A 40 -5.65 -0.68 7.28
N ARG A 41 -6.89 -1.14 7.41
CA ARG A 41 -7.57 -1.91 6.36
C ARG A 41 -8.23 -0.95 5.40
N VAL A 42 -7.90 -1.06 4.11
CA VAL A 42 -8.40 -0.21 3.03
C VAL A 42 -9.27 -1.08 2.11
N PRO A 43 -10.54 -0.71 1.87
CA PRO A 43 -11.42 -1.49 1.00
C PRO A 43 -10.98 -1.38 -0.46
N VAL A 44 -11.08 -2.49 -1.20
CA VAL A 44 -10.86 -2.55 -2.64
C VAL A 44 -12.20 -2.39 -3.36
N ARG A 45 -12.24 -1.51 -4.35
CA ARG A 45 -13.39 -1.28 -5.21
C ARG A 45 -12.95 -1.39 -6.66
N ASN A 46 -13.60 -2.28 -7.42
CA ASN A 46 -13.26 -2.55 -8.82
C ASN A 46 -11.76 -2.87 -9.03
N GLY A 47 -11.17 -3.64 -8.09
CA GLY A 47 -9.74 -4.00 -8.15
C GLY A 47 -8.79 -2.87 -7.76
N VAL A 48 -9.27 -1.75 -7.21
CA VAL A 48 -8.43 -0.63 -6.77
C VAL A 48 -8.73 -0.25 -5.32
N ALA A 49 -7.68 -0.04 -4.53
CA ALA A 49 -7.74 0.61 -3.23
C ALA A 49 -6.97 1.93 -3.27
N GLU A 50 -7.53 2.97 -2.65
CA GLU A 50 -6.89 4.27 -2.51
C GLU A 50 -6.60 4.56 -1.05
N TYR A 51 -5.36 4.92 -0.75
CA TYR A 51 -4.93 5.28 0.60
C TYR A 51 -4.28 6.65 0.62
N ARG A 52 -4.91 7.59 1.35
CA ARG A 52 -4.33 8.91 1.59
C ARG A 52 -3.38 8.86 2.79
N LEU A 53 -2.19 9.42 2.63
CA LEU A 53 -1.22 9.48 3.71
C LEU A 53 -1.70 10.39 4.85
N PRO A 54 -1.59 9.95 6.12
CA PRO A 54 -1.78 10.83 7.26
C PRO A 54 -0.80 12.01 7.22
N PRO A 55 -1.20 13.23 7.64
CA PRO A 55 -0.34 14.42 7.62
C PRO A 55 0.98 14.28 8.38
N ALA A 56 1.02 13.39 9.38
CA ALA A 56 2.22 13.17 10.19
C ALA A 56 3.30 12.32 9.50
N VAL A 57 2.99 11.67 8.36
CA VAL A 57 3.93 10.81 7.64
C VAL A 57 4.94 11.66 6.87
N GLN A 58 6.22 11.43 7.16
CA GLN A 58 7.33 12.20 6.62
C GLN A 58 8.15 11.39 5.61
N GLY A 59 8.94 12.10 4.81
CA GLY A 59 9.94 11.53 3.91
C GLY A 59 10.84 10.51 4.60
N GLY A 60 11.18 9.43 3.89
CA GLY A 60 11.92 8.29 4.41
C GLY A 60 11.05 7.23 5.11
N THR A 61 9.76 7.50 5.33
CA THR A 61 8.84 6.48 5.87
C THR A 61 8.59 5.38 4.83
N VAL A 62 8.67 4.12 5.24
CA VAL A 62 8.30 2.96 4.41
C VAL A 62 6.90 2.49 4.76
N ILE A 63 6.09 2.29 3.73
CA ILE A 63 4.70 1.84 3.82
C ILE A 63 4.60 0.46 3.19
N PHE A 64 4.12 -0.51 3.95
CA PHE A 64 3.92 -1.89 3.49
C PHE A 64 2.47 -2.13 3.15
N ILE A 65 2.22 -2.78 2.01
CA ILE A 65 0.88 -3.08 1.51
C ILE A 65 0.77 -4.58 1.30
N SER A 66 -0.25 -5.21 1.91
CA SER A 66 -0.51 -6.65 1.80
C SER A 66 -2.00 -6.91 1.64
N ASP A 67 -2.40 -7.96 0.92
CA ASP A 67 -3.78 -8.44 0.83
C ASP A 67 -4.06 -9.57 1.84
N CYS A 68 -3.08 -9.93 2.66
CA CYS A 68 -3.12 -11.04 3.64
C CYS A 68 -3.47 -12.42 3.06
N GLN A 69 -3.59 -12.55 1.74
CA GLN A 69 -3.81 -13.82 1.05
C GLN A 69 -2.49 -14.49 0.67
N LEU A 70 -1.41 -13.70 0.59
CA LEU A 70 -0.08 -14.18 0.27
C LEU A 70 0.85 -14.15 1.50
N PRO A 71 1.71 -15.15 1.70
CA PRO A 71 2.73 -15.12 2.75
C PRO A 71 3.74 -13.99 2.52
N GLU A 72 4.25 -13.38 3.59
CA GLU A 72 5.36 -12.42 3.51
C GLU A 72 6.56 -13.08 2.78
N PRO A 73 7.21 -12.41 1.81
CA PRO A 73 7.25 -10.97 1.56
C PRO A 73 6.37 -10.52 0.39
N ALA A 74 5.24 -11.16 0.10
CA ALA A 74 4.32 -10.74 -0.97
C ALA A 74 3.65 -9.35 -0.75
N SER A 75 4.13 -8.60 0.24
CA SER A 75 3.85 -7.19 0.46
C SER A 75 4.65 -6.31 -0.51
N THR A 76 3.99 -5.36 -1.18
CA THR A 76 4.69 -4.28 -1.88
C THR A 76 5.03 -3.15 -0.89
N ALA A 77 6.12 -2.43 -1.14
CA ALA A 77 6.57 -1.33 -0.30
C ALA A 77 6.59 -0.02 -1.08
N VAL A 78 6.13 1.04 -0.43
CA VAL A 78 6.12 2.41 -0.97
C VAL A 78 6.94 3.30 -0.06
N THR A 79 7.90 4.02 -0.62
CA THR A 79 8.71 4.99 0.13
C THR A 79 8.08 6.38 0.05
N VAL A 80 7.87 7.01 1.20
CA VAL A 80 7.46 8.41 1.23
C VAL A 80 8.66 9.28 0.89
N VAL A 81 8.51 10.15 -0.11
CA VAL A 81 9.51 11.15 -0.47
C VAL A 81 9.08 12.50 0.10
N GLY A 82 10.02 13.19 0.75
CA GLY A 82 9.79 14.52 1.28
C GLY A 82 9.43 15.52 0.18
N ASN A 83 8.68 16.56 0.54
CA ASN A 83 8.57 17.71 -0.36
C ASN A 83 9.89 18.49 -0.35
N PRO A 84 10.47 18.82 -1.51
CA PRO A 84 11.66 19.66 -1.61
C PRO A 84 11.37 21.10 -1.15
#